data_AF-A0A930DAA1-F1
#
_entry.id   AF-A0A930DAA1-F1
#
_cell.length_a   1.000
_cell.length_b   1.000
_cell.length_c   1.000
_cell.angle_alpha   90.00
_cell.angle_beta   90.00
_cell.angle_gamma   90.00
#
_symmetry.space_group_name_H-M   'P 1'
#
loop_
_entity.id
_entity.type
_entity.pdbx_description
1 polymer ?
#
loop_
_entity_poly.entity_id
_entity_poly.type
_entity_poly.pdbx_seq_one_letter_code
_entity_poly.pdbx_strand_id
1 'polypeptide(L)'
;YKVLYGYNERGFYSDLLMDLFINGYTPNLKGGTNIESDDLIPNNNGGFFYDVFKGEKLTDRTYGGNYESLSNLLKEILGNGGIVGLSHKVFSKSNHIVTLWGAEYDLNGKLKAVYISDSDDQDEINVGMKRFEIRNVGGIAKISTNETDKSAGAEVGYLHILYQGTNMWNNYFR
;
A
#
# COMPACT_ATOMS: atom_id res chain seq x y z
N TYR A 1 -8.80 -16.00 -2.49
CA TYR A 1 -7.84 -15.50 -1.48
C TYR A 1 -8.38 -15.47 -0.05
N LYS A 2 -9.53 -14.85 0.26
CA LYS A 2 -10.08 -14.83 1.65
C LYS A 2 -10.20 -16.23 2.29
N VAL A 3 -10.65 -17.24 1.55
CA VAL A 3 -10.75 -18.63 2.05
C VAL A 3 -9.37 -19.23 2.38
N LEU A 4 -8.33 -18.90 1.60
CA LEU A 4 -6.99 -19.48 1.73
C LEU A 4 -6.13 -18.73 2.76
N TYR A 5 -6.28 -17.41 2.85
CA TYR A 5 -5.38 -16.54 3.62
C TYR A 5 -6.10 -15.64 4.63
N GLY A 6 -7.43 -15.61 4.63
CA GLY A 6 -8.23 -14.73 5.49
C GLY A 6 -8.42 -15.23 6.92
N TYR A 7 -8.00 -16.46 7.23
CA TYR A 7 -8.02 -17.02 8.59
C TYR A 7 -6.69 -16.85 9.34
N ASN A 8 -5.71 -16.16 8.75
CA ASN A 8 -4.48 -15.81 9.45
C ASN A 8 -4.75 -14.69 10.48
N GLU A 9 -4.55 -14.97 11.76
CA GLU A 9 -4.75 -14.02 12.86
C GLU A 9 -3.86 -12.76 12.76
N ARG A 10 -2.75 -12.82 12.00
CA ARG A 10 -1.81 -11.70 11.83
C ARG A 10 -2.08 -10.86 10.57
N GLY A 11 -2.97 -11.32 9.70
CA GLY A 11 -3.15 -10.74 8.37
C GLY A 11 -1.91 -10.89 7.47
N PHE A 12 -1.98 -10.28 6.29
CA PHE A 12 -0.87 -10.19 5.35
C PHE A 12 -0.69 -8.74 4.90
N TYR A 13 0.55 -8.34 4.67
CA TYR A 13 0.83 -7.13 3.92
C TYR A 13 0.39 -7.29 2.47
N SER A 14 -0.14 -6.23 1.87
CA SER A 14 -0.78 -6.31 0.55
C SER A 14 0.20 -6.71 -0.55
N ASP A 15 1.45 -6.26 -0.50
CA ASP A 15 2.50 -6.62 -1.46
C ASP A 15 2.66 -8.14 -1.60
N LEU A 16 2.64 -8.88 -0.48
CA LEU A 16 2.80 -10.34 -0.49
C LEU A 16 1.66 -11.07 -1.19
N LEU A 17 0.43 -10.57 -1.07
CA LEU A 17 -0.72 -11.16 -1.74
C LEU A 17 -0.80 -10.76 -3.22
N MET A 18 -0.31 -9.57 -3.56
CA MET A 18 -0.20 -9.13 -4.96
C MET A 18 0.89 -9.91 -5.70
N ASP A 19 2.07 -10.10 -5.09
CA ASP A 19 3.14 -10.94 -5.64
C ASP A 19 2.70 -12.39 -5.81
N LEU A 20 1.90 -12.93 -4.88
CA LEU A 20 1.28 -14.24 -5.04
C LEU A 20 0.34 -14.25 -6.24
N PHE A 21 -0.57 -13.28 -6.35
CA PHE A 21 -1.55 -13.22 -7.42
C PHE A 21 -0.88 -13.12 -8.81
N ILE A 22 0.08 -12.21 -8.93
CA ILE A 22 0.70 -11.82 -10.20
C ILE A 22 1.78 -12.83 -10.60
N ASN A 23 2.82 -12.95 -9.77
CA ASN A 23 4.02 -13.73 -10.05
C ASN A 23 3.93 -15.17 -9.54
N GLY A 24 3.17 -15.40 -8.47
CA GLY A 24 3.09 -16.72 -7.82
C GLY A 24 4.05 -16.88 -6.66
N TYR A 25 4.61 -15.79 -6.11
CA TYR A 25 5.41 -15.87 -4.89
C TYR A 25 4.58 -16.41 -3.73
N THR A 26 5.11 -17.40 -3.01
CA THR A 26 4.45 -17.87 -1.78
C THR A 26 4.59 -16.79 -0.70
N PRO A 27 3.50 -16.30 -0.09
CA PRO A 27 3.57 -15.23 0.89
C PRO A 27 4.47 -15.56 2.08
N ASN A 28 5.38 -14.65 2.41
CA ASN A 28 6.23 -14.78 3.59
C ASN A 28 5.40 -14.62 4.87
N LEU A 29 5.22 -15.71 5.62
CA LEU A 29 4.44 -15.73 6.87
C LEU A 29 5.04 -14.84 7.99
N LYS A 30 6.30 -14.43 7.88
CA LYS A 30 6.95 -13.49 8.80
C LYS A 30 6.75 -12.03 8.38
N GLY A 31 6.09 -11.79 7.24
CA GLY A 31 5.76 -10.45 6.75
C GLY A 31 6.90 -9.74 6.00
N GLY A 32 8.07 -10.35 5.79
CA GLY A 32 9.13 -9.77 4.97
C GLY A 32 8.75 -9.75 3.48
N THR A 33 9.16 -8.74 2.72
CA THR A 33 8.93 -8.65 1.27
C THR A 33 9.52 -9.84 0.53
N ASN A 34 8.93 -10.24 -0.60
CA ASN A 34 9.53 -11.25 -1.46
C ASN A 34 10.78 -10.70 -2.16
N ILE A 35 11.74 -11.59 -2.40
CA ILE A 35 12.97 -11.32 -3.14
C ILE A 35 12.79 -11.87 -4.56
N GLU A 36 13.10 -11.05 -5.56
CA GLU A 36 13.01 -11.43 -6.98
C GLU A 36 13.93 -12.61 -7.29
N SER A 37 13.48 -13.50 -8.18
CA SER A 37 14.19 -14.73 -8.50
C SER A 37 13.81 -15.25 -9.87
N ASP A 38 14.79 -15.44 -10.74
CA ASP A 38 14.62 -16.04 -12.07
C ASP A 38 14.17 -17.51 -12.00
N ASP A 39 14.48 -18.18 -10.90
CA ASP A 39 14.14 -19.59 -10.65
C ASP A 39 12.78 -19.76 -9.91
N LEU A 40 11.94 -18.72 -9.90
CA LEU A 40 10.63 -18.76 -9.24
C LEU A 40 9.78 -19.90 -9.81
N ILE A 41 9.34 -20.82 -8.94
CA ILE A 41 8.28 -21.77 -9.24
C ILE A 41 6.96 -21.19 -8.70
N PRO A 42 5.98 -20.86 -9.57
CA PRO A 42 4.76 -20.19 -9.13
C PRO A 42 3.92 -21.11 -8.24
N ASN A 43 3.37 -20.53 -7.17
CA ASN A 43 2.45 -21.22 -6.28
C ASN A 43 1.15 -21.58 -7.01
N ASN A 44 0.63 -22.80 -6.81
CA ASN A 44 -0.62 -23.26 -7.44
C ASN A 44 -1.86 -22.40 -7.12
N ASN A 45 -1.81 -21.56 -6.09
CA ASN A 45 -2.88 -20.64 -5.70
C ASN A 45 -2.69 -19.21 -6.26
N GLY A 46 -1.77 -19.01 -7.21
CA GLY A 46 -1.45 -17.70 -7.77
C GLY A 46 -0.65 -17.81 -9.07
N GLY A 47 0.15 -16.79 -9.38
CA GLY A 47 0.97 -16.76 -10.59
C GLY A 47 0.15 -16.65 -11.87
N PHE A 48 -1.01 -15.98 -11.82
CA PHE A 48 -1.91 -15.85 -12.97
C PHE A 48 -1.25 -15.16 -14.16
N PHE A 49 -0.21 -14.35 -13.89
CA PHE A 49 0.55 -13.63 -14.90
C PHE A 49 2.04 -13.98 -14.88
N TYR A 50 2.38 -15.17 -14.33
CA TYR A 50 3.76 -15.64 -14.27
C TYR A 50 4.42 -15.67 -15.65
N ASP A 51 3.67 -15.99 -16.72
CA ASP A 51 4.23 -16.04 -18.07
C ASP A 51 4.74 -14.70 -18.58
N VAL A 52 4.24 -13.59 -18.04
CA VAL A 52 4.63 -12.25 -18.43
C VAL A 52 5.68 -11.69 -17.49
N PHE A 53 5.43 -11.81 -16.19
CA PHE A 53 6.23 -11.12 -15.17
C PHE A 53 7.30 -12.01 -14.53
N LYS A 54 7.19 -13.33 -14.65
CA LYS A 54 8.14 -14.30 -14.08
C LYS A 54 8.47 -13.93 -12.63
N GLY A 55 9.75 -13.79 -12.28
CA GLY A 55 10.23 -13.35 -10.97
C GLY A 55 10.29 -11.83 -10.76
N GLU A 56 10.04 -11.01 -11.79
CA GLU A 56 10.09 -9.54 -11.69
C GLU A 56 8.80 -9.01 -11.05
N LYS A 57 8.92 -8.38 -9.88
CA LYS A 57 7.76 -7.89 -9.12
C LYS A 57 7.29 -6.55 -9.64
N LEU A 58 5.99 -6.34 -9.51
CA LEU A 58 5.35 -5.05 -9.71
C LEU A 58 5.13 -4.27 -8.41
N THR A 59 5.51 -4.86 -7.28
CA THR A 59 5.25 -4.32 -5.96
C THR A 59 6.50 -3.78 -5.28
N ASP A 60 6.30 -2.76 -4.44
CA ASP A 60 7.31 -2.29 -3.50
C ASP A 60 6.67 -2.00 -2.14
N ARG A 61 7.48 -2.02 -1.09
CA ARG A 61 7.06 -1.61 0.26
C ARG A 61 8.12 -0.74 0.90
N THR A 62 7.76 0.51 1.18
CA THR A 62 8.67 1.52 1.74
C THR A 62 8.07 2.19 2.97
N TYR A 63 8.93 2.67 3.88
CA TYR A 63 8.49 3.32 5.11
C TYR A 63 7.99 4.75 4.83
N GLY A 64 6.79 5.08 5.29
CA GLY A 64 6.11 6.37 5.10
C GLY A 64 5.96 7.21 6.38
N GLY A 65 6.51 6.79 7.52
CA GLY A 65 6.27 7.47 8.80
C GLY A 65 7.01 8.78 9.00
N ASN A 66 8.03 9.10 8.18
CA ASN A 66 8.67 10.42 8.19
C ASN A 66 7.89 11.39 7.28
N TYR A 67 7.40 12.50 7.84
CA TYR A 67 6.55 13.45 7.10
C TYR A 67 7.21 14.05 5.86
N GLU A 68 8.48 14.47 5.97
CA GLU A 68 9.19 15.12 4.86
C GLU A 68 9.46 14.13 3.72
N SER A 69 9.91 12.92 4.05
CA SER A 69 10.10 11.85 3.07
C SER A 69 8.78 11.42 2.45
N LEU A 70 7.73 11.23 3.25
CA LEU A 70 6.40 10.83 2.76
C LEU A 70 5.85 11.82 1.73
N SER A 71 5.99 13.12 2.01
CA SER A 71 5.51 14.18 1.11
C SER A 71 6.13 14.07 -0.28
N ASN A 72 7.41 13.73 -0.38
CA ASN A 72 8.11 13.57 -1.66
C ASN A 72 7.81 12.21 -2.31
N LEU A 73 7.84 11.13 -1.52
CA LEU A 73 7.56 9.77 -2.00
C LEU A 73 6.19 9.68 -2.68
N LEU A 74 5.14 10.22 -2.07
CA LEU A 74 3.80 10.14 -2.65
C LEU A 74 3.67 10.90 -3.98
N LYS A 75 4.40 12.01 -4.19
CA LYS A 75 4.40 12.69 -5.50
C LYS A 75 4.99 11.81 -6.58
N GLU A 76 6.12 11.17 -6.27
CA GLU A 76 6.83 10.32 -7.21
C GLU A 76 6.02 9.07 -7.53
N ILE A 77 5.53 8.36 -6.51
CA ILE A 77 4.78 7.12 -6.67
C ILE A 77 3.51 7.37 -7.49
N LEU A 78 2.69 8.36 -7.09
CA LEU A 78 1.45 8.68 -7.80
C LEU A 78 1.72 9.23 -9.20
N GLY A 79 2.76 10.07 -9.36
CA GLY A 79 3.17 10.62 -10.65
C GLY A 79 3.64 9.56 -11.65
N ASN A 80 4.22 8.47 -11.15
CA ASN A 80 4.65 7.31 -11.93
C ASN A 80 3.50 6.28 -12.13
N GLY A 81 2.27 6.62 -11.78
CA GLY A 81 1.09 5.76 -11.95
C GLY A 81 1.01 4.60 -10.94
N GLY A 82 1.73 4.69 -9.82
CA GLY A 82 1.66 3.72 -8.74
C GLY A 82 0.34 3.82 -7.96
N ILE A 83 -0.26 2.66 -7.66
CA ILE A 83 -1.38 2.54 -6.73
C ILE A 83 -0.82 2.28 -5.34
N VAL A 84 -1.39 2.91 -4.31
CA VAL A 84 -0.82 2.90 -2.95
C VAL A 84 -1.81 2.32 -1.95
N GLY A 85 -1.38 1.31 -1.20
CA GLY A 85 -1.91 0.97 0.11
C GLY A 85 -1.15 1.74 1.19
N LEU A 86 -1.86 2.46 2.06
CA LEU A 86 -1.28 3.19 3.18
C LEU A 86 -1.54 2.41 4.46
N SER A 87 -0.49 2.02 5.17
CA SER A 87 -0.66 1.46 6.51
C SER A 87 -0.58 2.53 7.59
N HIS A 88 -1.37 2.37 8.65
CA HIS A 88 -1.33 3.24 9.82
C HIS A 88 -1.66 2.47 11.10
N LYS A 89 -1.25 3.04 12.25
CA LYS A 89 -1.56 2.45 13.56
C LYS A 89 -3.01 2.72 13.95
N VAL A 90 -3.72 1.72 14.45
CA VAL A 90 -5.09 1.88 15.00
C VAL A 90 -5.10 1.77 16.52
N PHE A 91 -4.24 0.89 17.07
CA PHE A 91 -4.01 0.69 18.51
C PHE A 91 -2.54 0.36 18.78
N SER A 92 -2.12 0.19 20.04
CA SER A 92 -0.71 0.05 20.44
C SER A 92 0.09 -1.06 19.75
N LYS A 93 -0.55 -2.06 19.13
CA LYS A 93 0.11 -3.17 18.41
C LYS A 93 -0.54 -3.56 17.08
N SER A 94 -1.55 -2.84 16.60
CA SER A 94 -2.27 -3.20 15.37
C SER A 94 -2.03 -2.19 14.25
N ASN A 95 -1.81 -2.72 13.05
CA ASN A 95 -1.72 -1.95 11.81
C ASN A 95 -2.98 -2.21 10.98
N HIS A 96 -3.42 -1.18 10.29
CA HIS A 96 -4.47 -1.25 9.29
C HIS A 96 -3.96 -0.73 7.97
N ILE A 97 -4.48 -1.26 6.86
CA ILE A 97 -4.08 -0.86 5.51
C ILE A 97 -5.31 -0.38 4.76
N VAL A 98 -5.27 0.85 4.29
CA VAL A 98 -6.31 1.49 3.47
C VAL A 98 -5.80 1.73 2.06
N THR A 99 -6.69 1.85 1.08
CA THR A 99 -6.29 2.23 -0.28
C THR A 99 -6.22 3.75 -0.38
N LEU A 100 -5.10 4.28 -0.86
CA LEU A 100 -4.88 5.71 -1.11
C LEU A 100 -4.99 5.98 -2.62
N TRP A 101 -5.92 6.87 -2.97
CA TRP A 101 -6.26 7.22 -4.34
C TRP A 101 -5.63 8.53 -4.81
N GLY A 102 -5.35 9.44 -3.89
CA GLY A 102 -4.79 10.74 -4.22
C GLY A 102 -4.22 11.47 -3.02
N ALA A 103 -3.48 12.54 -3.30
CA ALA A 103 -2.84 13.38 -2.32
C ALA A 103 -3.04 14.87 -2.66
N GLU A 104 -3.18 15.69 -1.63
CA GLU A 104 -3.33 17.15 -1.70
C GLU A 104 -2.08 17.81 -1.14
N TYR A 105 -1.57 18.84 -1.81
CA TYR A 105 -0.38 19.58 -1.41
C TYR A 105 -0.71 21.07 -1.23
N ASP A 106 -0.06 21.71 -0.26
CA ASP A 106 -0.16 23.17 -0.12
C ASP A 106 0.68 23.91 -1.18
N LEU A 107 0.60 25.25 -1.15
CA LEU A 107 1.33 26.14 -2.06
C LEU A 107 2.85 26.01 -1.97
N ASN A 108 3.38 25.46 -0.86
CA ASN A 108 4.80 25.20 -0.69
C ASN A 108 5.18 23.78 -1.11
N GLY A 109 4.23 23.02 -1.68
CA GLY A 109 4.41 21.64 -2.10
C GLY A 109 4.50 20.65 -0.94
N LYS A 110 4.00 20.98 0.25
CA LYS A 110 3.95 20.05 1.40
C LYS A 110 2.64 19.29 1.44
N LEU A 111 2.71 18.00 1.77
CA LEU A 111 1.56 17.11 1.83
C LEU A 111 0.56 17.55 2.91
N LYS A 112 -0.69 17.80 2.52
CA LYS A 112 -1.76 18.31 3.37
C LYS A 112 -2.83 17.28 3.69
N ALA A 113 -3.18 16.46 2.72
CA ALA A 113 -4.22 15.46 2.88
C ALA A 113 -4.04 14.31 1.91
N VAL A 114 -4.70 13.20 2.20
CA VAL A 114 -4.83 12.04 1.32
C VAL A 114 -6.29 11.64 1.20
N TYR A 115 -6.62 11.02 0.08
CA TYR A 115 -7.95 10.50 -0.21
C TYR A 115 -7.90 8.98 -0.18
N ILE A 116 -8.67 8.37 0.73
CA ILE A 116 -8.58 6.94 1.01
C ILE A 116 -9.94 6.25 0.92
N SER A 117 -9.95 4.95 0.64
CA SER A 117 -11.07 4.05 0.93
C SER A 117 -10.63 3.00 1.92
N ASP A 118 -11.51 2.67 2.86
CA ASP A 118 -11.23 1.78 3.99
C ASP A 118 -12.14 0.55 3.91
N SER A 119 -11.57 -0.65 4.03
CA SER A 119 -12.33 -1.89 4.00
C SER A 119 -13.25 -2.08 5.22
N ASP A 120 -12.96 -1.38 6.32
CA ASP A 120 -13.77 -1.45 7.54
C ASP A 120 -15.05 -0.59 7.43
N ASP A 121 -15.18 0.26 6.41
CA ASP A 121 -16.38 1.08 6.16
C ASP A 121 -17.51 0.29 5.47
N GLN A 122 -17.39 -1.04 5.31
CA GLN A 122 -18.32 -1.86 4.52
C GLN A 122 -19.80 -1.78 4.97
N ASP A 123 -20.04 -1.46 6.24
CA ASP A 123 -21.38 -1.34 6.84
C ASP A 123 -21.89 0.11 6.84
N GLU A 124 -21.09 1.07 6.36
CA GLU A 124 -21.44 2.49 6.30
C GLU A 124 -22.16 2.83 4.97
N ILE A 125 -23.45 3.15 5.08
CA ILE A 125 -24.40 3.22 3.94
C ILE A 125 -24.08 4.33 2.92
N ASN A 126 -23.23 5.32 3.26
CA ASN A 126 -22.90 6.46 2.39
C ASN A 126 -21.41 6.82 2.42
N VAL A 127 -20.54 5.83 2.59
CA VAL A 127 -19.09 6.07 2.64
C VAL A 127 -18.40 5.33 1.50
N GLY A 128 -17.51 6.07 0.83
CA GLY A 128 -16.64 5.55 -0.23
C GLY A 128 -15.25 6.10 -0.04
N MET A 129 -14.97 7.26 -0.64
CA MET A 129 -13.69 7.95 -0.48
C MET A 129 -13.75 8.98 0.66
N LYS A 130 -12.83 8.90 1.61
CA LYS A 130 -12.66 9.81 2.74
C LYS A 130 -11.42 10.68 2.54
N ARG A 131 -11.48 11.95 2.95
CA ARG A 131 -10.31 12.85 3.00
C ARG A 131 -9.74 12.85 4.42
N PHE A 132 -8.46 12.50 4.56
CA PHE A 132 -7.72 12.55 5.82
C PHE A 132 -6.64 13.62 5.76
N GLU A 133 -6.56 14.47 6.78
CA GLU A 133 -5.46 15.43 6.93
C GLU A 133 -4.16 14.66 7.22
N ILE A 134 -3.07 15.04 6.55
CA ILE A 134 -1.71 14.60 6.87
C ILE A 134 -1.05 15.65 7.76
N ARG A 135 -0.49 15.20 8.87
CA ARG A 135 0.08 16.05 9.91
C ARG A 135 1.52 15.71 10.17
N ASN A 136 2.31 16.75 10.44
CA ASN A 136 3.67 16.64 10.95
C ASN A 136 3.65 16.83 12.46
N VAL A 137 3.80 15.75 13.23
CA VAL A 137 3.91 15.80 14.69
C VAL A 137 5.31 15.35 15.09
N GLY A 138 6.22 16.30 15.31
CA GLY A 138 7.61 16.00 15.68
C GLY A 138 8.39 15.26 14.59
N GLY A 139 8.10 15.51 13.31
CA GLY A 139 8.70 14.81 12.16
C GLY A 139 7.93 13.54 11.74
N ILE A 140 6.97 13.09 12.56
CA ILE A 140 6.18 11.89 12.30
C ILE A 140 4.94 12.27 11.50
N ALA A 141 4.72 11.56 10.39
CA ALA A 141 3.51 11.66 9.60
C ALA A 141 2.34 10.99 10.32
N LYS A 142 1.23 11.72 10.47
CA LYS A 142 -0.04 11.16 10.97
C LYS A 142 -1.19 11.46 10.02
N ILE A 143 -2.12 10.51 9.90
CA ILE A 143 -3.42 10.74 9.25
C ILE A 143 -4.49 11.00 10.31
N SER A 144 -5.42 11.93 10.04
CA SER A 144 -6.49 12.27 10.98
C SER A 144 -7.70 12.90 10.31
N THR A 145 -8.88 12.61 10.84
CA THR A 145 -10.14 13.34 10.57
C THR A 145 -10.52 14.28 11.72
N ASN A 146 -9.80 14.27 12.84
CA ASN A 146 -10.08 15.14 13.98
C ASN A 146 -9.83 16.60 13.60
N GLU A 147 -10.79 17.51 13.74
CA GLU A 147 -10.60 18.90 13.28
C GLU A 147 -9.93 19.81 14.34
N THR A 148 -9.99 19.44 15.62
CA THR A 148 -9.67 20.31 16.75
C THR A 148 -8.27 20.06 17.33
N ASP A 149 -7.93 18.81 17.63
CA ASP A 149 -6.62 18.42 18.18
C ASP A 149 -5.65 18.10 17.05
N LYS A 150 -4.69 19.00 16.79
CA LYS A 150 -3.65 18.83 15.75
C LYS A 150 -2.54 17.83 16.11
N SER A 151 -2.47 17.37 17.35
CA SER A 151 -1.52 16.32 17.79
C SER A 151 -2.08 14.89 17.64
N ALA A 152 -3.40 14.77 17.58
CA ALA A 152 -4.12 13.53 17.34
C ALA A 152 -3.93 12.99 15.91
N GLY A 153 -4.19 11.70 15.74
CA GLY A 153 -4.11 10.99 14.47
C GLY A 153 -3.33 9.68 14.59
N ALA A 154 -3.48 8.84 13.58
CA ALA A 154 -2.78 7.58 13.44
C ALA A 154 -1.43 7.80 12.76
N GLU A 155 -0.36 7.29 13.37
CA GLU A 155 0.97 7.30 12.74
C GLU A 155 0.97 6.47 11.47
N VAL A 156 1.53 7.03 10.39
CA VAL A 156 1.74 6.34 9.14
C VAL A 156 2.85 5.29 9.31
N GLY A 157 2.60 4.09 8.79
CA GLY A 157 3.55 2.99 8.73
C GLY A 157 4.26 2.93 7.38
N TYR A 158 4.04 1.84 6.66
CA TYR A 158 4.50 1.60 5.30
C TYR A 158 3.51 2.06 4.23
N LEU A 159 4.07 2.39 3.06
CA LEU A 159 3.38 2.43 1.78
C LEU A 159 3.58 1.09 1.09
N HIS A 160 2.51 0.52 0.56
CA HIS A 160 2.50 -0.68 -0.27
C HIS A 160 2.14 -0.27 -1.68
N ILE A 161 3.04 -0.49 -2.63
CA ILE A 161 2.95 0.12 -3.95
C ILE A 161 2.74 -0.98 -4.98
N LEU A 162 1.91 -0.71 -5.99
CA LEU A 162 1.74 -1.56 -7.17
C LEU A 162 1.87 -0.70 -8.43
N TYR A 163 2.75 -1.10 -9.35
CA TYR A 163 2.91 -0.46 -10.66
C TYR A 163 2.28 -1.29 -11.78
N GLN A 164 2.04 -0.65 -12.94
CA GLN A 164 1.26 -1.24 -14.03
C GLN A 164 1.99 -2.35 -14.81
N GLY A 165 3.32 -2.31 -14.89
CA GLY A 165 4.10 -3.32 -15.63
C GLY A 165 3.98 -3.25 -17.16
N THR A 166 3.54 -2.12 -17.72
CA THR A 166 3.21 -1.96 -19.15
C THR A 166 4.33 -2.38 -20.10
N ASN A 167 5.60 -2.11 -19.74
CA ASN A 167 6.74 -2.47 -20.59
C ASN A 167 6.93 -3.99 -20.71
N MET A 168 6.67 -4.75 -19.65
CA MET A 168 6.77 -6.21 -19.67
C MET A 168 5.69 -6.83 -20.55
N TRP A 169 4.45 -6.32 -20.47
CA TRP A 169 3.38 -6.71 -21.39
C TRP A 169 3.75 -6.44 -22.84
N ASN A 170 4.26 -5.24 -23.13
CA ASN A 170 4.67 -4.88 -24.49
C ASN A 170 5.78 -5.78 -25.03
N ASN A 171 6.67 -6.28 -24.17
CA ASN A 171 7.72 -7.22 -24.56
C ASN A 171 7.17 -8.64 -24.76
N TYR A 172 6.22 -9.07 -23.93
CA TYR A 172 5.64 -10.41 -24.01
C TYR A 172 4.84 -10.65 -25.32
N PHE A 173 4.17 -9.62 -25.83
CA PHE A 173 3.36 -9.72 -27.06
C PHE A 173 4.14 -9.44 -28.36
N ARG A 174 5.45 -9.18 -28.28
CA ARG A 174 6.32 -9.00 -29.46
C ARG A 174 6.90 -10.33 -29.93
#